data_AF-A0A392R900-F1
#
_entry.id   AF-A0A392R900-F1
#
_cell.length_a   1.000
_cell.length_b   1.000
_cell.length_c   1.000
_cell.angle_alpha   90.00
_cell.angle_beta   90.00
_cell.angle_gamma   90.00
#
_symmetry.space_group_name_H-M   'P 1'
#
loop_
_entity.id
_entity.type
_entity.pdbx_description
1 polymer ?
#
loop_
_entity_poly.entity_id
_entity_poly.type
_entity_poly.pdbx_seq_one_letter_code
_entity_poly.pdbx_strand_id
1 'polypeptide(L)'
;IYGIPSHAWNDLFFAQVVKPWGSFINADDGTMKRITMDLARLMIRTSCQQVVDEFIDVMVNGENYHLHVLEDSYGPMRILIPQDHGPEVRGSDDESEEEEERRLTEVEEELERESVGEKENL
;
A
#
# COMPACT_ATOMS: atom_id res chain seq x y z
N ILE A 1 3.38 7.96 8.59
CA ILE A 1 4.42 8.87 9.12
C ILE A 1 4.52 8.69 10.62
N TYR A 2 5.71 8.40 11.11
CA TYR A 2 6.01 8.23 12.53
C TYR A 2 6.75 9.46 13.08
N GLY A 3 6.63 9.69 14.40
CA GLY A 3 7.41 10.70 15.12
C GLY A 3 6.84 12.12 15.10
N ILE A 4 5.62 12.33 14.60
CA ILE A 4 4.99 13.66 14.58
C ILE A 4 4.68 14.09 16.03
N PRO A 5 5.15 15.27 16.48
CA PRO A 5 4.83 15.74 17.82
C PRO A 5 3.34 16.09 17.94
N SER A 6 2.74 15.79 19.08
CA SER A 6 1.30 15.97 19.33
C SER A 6 0.81 17.41 19.13
N HIS A 7 1.64 18.40 19.44
CA HIS A 7 1.31 19.81 19.25
C HIS A 7 1.35 20.27 17.78
N ALA A 8 1.94 19.48 16.87
CA ALA A 8 1.92 19.69 15.43
C ALA A 8 0.86 18.81 14.71
N TRP A 9 0.01 18.09 15.44
CA TRP A 9 -0.96 17.15 14.86
C TRP A 9 -2.19 17.86 14.27
N ASN A 10 -2.02 18.41 13.08
CA ASN A 10 -3.07 19.13 12.34
C ASN A 10 -2.84 19.08 10.83
N ASP A 11 -3.91 19.30 10.07
CA ASP A 11 -3.93 19.20 8.61
C ASP A 11 -2.96 20.17 7.91
N LEU A 12 -2.73 21.35 8.49
CA LEU A 12 -1.79 22.32 7.93
C LEU A 12 -0.36 21.78 7.99
N PHE A 13 0.02 21.17 9.12
CA PHE A 13 1.32 20.53 9.27
C PHE A 13 1.44 19.30 8.35
N PHE A 14 0.41 18.47 8.27
CA PHE A 14 0.39 17.32 7.34
C PHE A 14 0.60 17.75 5.89
N ALA A 15 -0.10 18.80 5.46
CA ALA A 15 0.07 19.37 4.13
C ALA A 15 1.47 19.94 3.88
N GLN A 16 2.17 20.43 4.90
CA GLN A 16 3.56 20.88 4.79
C GLN A 16 4.54 19.71 4.70
N VAL A 17 4.35 18.69 5.54
CA VAL A 17 5.23 17.51 5.61
C VAL A 17 5.23 16.74 4.29
N VAL A 18 4.08 16.58 3.63
CA VAL A 18 3.99 15.76 2.42
C VAL A 18 4.41 16.47 1.13
N LYS A 19 4.73 17.77 1.17
CA LYS A 19 5.09 18.56 -0.01
C LYS A 19 6.19 17.94 -0.89
N PRO A 20 7.24 17.29 -0.35
CA PRO A 20 8.27 16.67 -1.18
C PRO A 20 7.73 15.57 -2.11
N TRP A 21 6.68 14.86 -1.69
CA TRP A 21 6.12 13.72 -2.44
C TRP A 21 4.80 14.06 -3.15
N GLY A 22 4.08 15.10 -2.74
CA GLY A 22 2.84 15.47 -3.42
C GLY A 22 1.96 16.47 -2.68
N SER A 23 0.67 16.44 -3.01
CA SER A 23 -0.35 17.26 -2.37
C SER A 23 -1.24 16.44 -1.45
N PHE A 24 -1.39 16.87 -0.19
CA PHE A 24 -2.30 16.27 0.78
C PHE A 24 -3.76 16.26 0.27
N ILE A 25 -4.44 15.12 0.39
CA ILE A 25 -5.86 14.96 0.06
C ILE A 25 -6.67 14.78 1.34
N ASN A 26 -6.31 13.79 2.16
CA ASN A 26 -7.06 13.41 3.35
C ASN A 26 -6.17 12.61 4.31
N ALA A 27 -6.62 12.39 5.54
CA ALA A 27 -6.02 11.45 6.48
C ALA A 27 -7.05 10.39 6.92
N ASP A 28 -6.57 9.26 7.44
CA ASP A 28 -7.45 8.22 7.95
C ASP A 28 -8.18 8.64 9.25
N ASP A 29 -9.21 7.88 9.61
CA ASP A 29 -9.99 8.13 10.82
C ASP A 29 -9.14 8.11 12.09
N GLY A 30 -8.13 7.23 12.16
CA GLY A 30 -7.21 7.14 13.30
C GLY A 30 -6.42 8.43 13.50
N THR A 31 -5.91 9.00 12.42
CA THR A 31 -5.17 10.27 12.39
C THR A 31 -6.10 11.45 12.70
N MET A 32 -7.26 11.52 12.03
CA MET A 32 -8.20 12.64 12.17
C MET A 32 -8.82 12.71 13.56
N LYS A 33 -9.22 11.56 14.13
CA LYS A 33 -9.78 11.46 15.47
C LYS A 33 -8.72 11.45 16.58
N ARG A 34 -7.43 11.55 16.22
CA ARG A 34 -6.27 11.53 17.13
C ARG A 34 -6.26 10.29 18.05
N ILE A 35 -6.70 9.16 17.51
CA ILE A 35 -6.73 7.87 18.24
C ILE A 35 -5.32 7.28 18.28
N THR A 36 -4.62 7.32 17.15
CA THR A 36 -3.25 6.84 16.98
C THR A 36 -2.32 8.02 16.71
N MET A 37 -1.86 8.69 17.77
CA MET A 37 -0.92 9.82 17.65
C MET A 37 0.55 9.39 17.49
N ASP A 38 0.79 8.09 17.38
CA ASP A 38 2.08 7.47 17.07
C ASP A 38 2.30 7.29 15.56
N LEU A 39 1.20 7.21 14.80
CA LEU A 39 1.21 6.99 13.35
C LEU A 39 0.17 7.86 12.65
N ALA A 40 0.62 8.77 11.79
CA ALA A 40 -0.25 9.51 10.88
C ALA A 40 -0.29 8.81 9.51
N ARG A 41 -1.48 8.39 9.07
CA ARG A 41 -1.72 7.89 7.71
C ARG A 41 -2.35 8.99 6.86
N LEU A 42 -1.64 9.39 5.82
CA LEU A 42 -2.01 10.49 4.96
C LEU A 42 -2.18 9.99 3.52
N MET A 43 -3.30 10.35 2.90
CA MET A 43 -3.54 10.18 1.48
C MET A 43 -2.96 11.39 0.73
N ILE A 44 -2.06 11.12 -0.21
CA ILE A 44 -1.39 12.14 -1.01
C ILE A 44 -1.66 11.89 -2.49
N ARG A 45 -1.72 12.97 -3.28
CA ARG A 45 -1.65 12.91 -4.74
C ARG A 45 -0.21 13.18 -5.15
N THR A 46 0.44 12.18 -5.73
CA THR A 46 1.79 12.27 -6.29
C THR A 46 1.74 12.29 -7.83
N SER A 47 2.77 12.85 -8.46
CA SER A 47 2.97 12.82 -9.92
C SER A 47 3.93 11.71 -10.38
N CYS A 48 4.62 11.04 -9.46
CA CYS A 48 5.56 9.97 -9.75
C CYS A 48 5.22 8.71 -8.97
N GLN A 49 5.66 7.56 -9.48
CA GLN A 49 5.51 6.26 -8.84
C GLN A 49 6.87 5.82 -8.27
N GLN A 50 7.33 6.54 -7.25
CA GLN A 50 8.54 6.22 -6.51
C GLN A 50 8.15 5.81 -5.08
N VAL A 51 8.70 4.68 -4.63
CA VAL A 51 8.47 4.18 -3.26
C VAL A 51 9.02 5.20 -2.25
N VAL A 52 8.20 5.54 -1.26
CA VAL A 52 8.60 6.44 -0.17
C VAL A 52 9.07 5.64 1.05
N ASP A 53 10.35 5.75 1.38
CA ASP A 53 10.95 5.30 2.64
C ASP A 53 12.09 6.25 2.99
N GLU A 54 11.77 7.30 3.75
CA GLU A 54 12.69 8.41 4.00
C GLU A 54 12.57 8.94 5.44
N PHE A 55 13.72 9.31 6.00
CA PHE A 55 13.79 10.10 7.22
C PHE A 55 13.90 11.58 6.90
N ILE A 56 13.10 12.41 7.57
CA ILE A 56 13.14 13.87 7.40
C ILE A 56 13.26 14.57 8.74
N ASP A 57 13.98 15.69 8.72
CA ASP A 57 14.13 16.56 9.88
C ASP A 57 13.21 17.76 9.75
N VAL A 58 12.35 17.96 10.74
CA VAL A 58 11.41 19.07 10.77
C VAL A 58 11.62 19.92 12.02
N MET A 59 11.56 21.24 11.86
CA MET A 59 11.63 22.17 12.98
C MET A 59 10.21 22.56 13.39
N VAL A 60 9.83 22.23 14.62
CA VAL A 60 8.53 22.57 15.21
C VAL A 60 8.77 23.37 16.48
N ASN A 61 8.26 24.60 16.53
CA ASN A 61 8.39 25.50 17.68
C ASN A 61 9.85 25.70 18.17
N GLY A 62 10.82 25.65 17.25
CA GLY A 62 12.25 25.85 17.56
C GLY A 62 13.00 24.58 17.98
N GLU A 63 12.33 23.43 18.00
CA GLU A 63 12.95 22.12 18.26
C GLU A 63 12.94 21.26 16.99
N ASN A 64 13.99 20.45 16.81
CA ASN A 64 14.10 19.54 15.67
C ASN A 64 13.51 18.16 16.01
N TYR A 65 12.72 17.63 15.10
CA TYR A 65 12.09 16.32 15.19
C TYR A 65 12.47 15.48 13.96
N HIS A 66 12.81 14.22 14.19
CA HIS A 66 13.11 13.25 13.15
C HIS A 66 11.85 12.45 12.84
N LEU A 67 11.30 12.59 11.64
CA LEU A 67 10.13 11.86 11.18
C LEU A 67 10.55 10.73 10.24
N HIS A 68 9.83 9.61 10.31
CA HIS A 68 9.98 8.51 9.35
C HIS A 68 8.73 8.44 8.47
N VAL A 69 8.93 8.66 7.18
CA VAL A 69 7.88 8.65 6.16
C VAL A 69 8.00 7.35 5.38
N LEU A 70 6.95 6.55 5.43
CA LEU A 70 6.84 5.26 4.77
C LEU A 70 5.56 5.23 3.95
N GLU A 71 5.66 4.75 2.72
CA GLU A 71 4.51 4.41 1.89
C GLU A 71 3.80 3.18 2.46
N ASP A 72 2.46 3.28 2.55
CA ASP A 72 1.64 2.20 3.07
C ASP A 72 1.27 1.24 1.93
N SER A 73 1.43 -0.07 2.13
CA SER A 73 1.15 -1.10 1.13
C SER A 73 -0.35 -1.43 0.98
N TYR A 74 -1.23 -0.59 1.54
CA TYR A 74 -2.67 -0.82 1.68
C TYR A 74 -3.50 -0.63 0.39
N GLY A 75 -2.90 -0.91 -0.78
CA GLY A 75 -3.57 -0.93 -2.07
C GLY A 75 -2.97 -1.99 -2.98
N PRO A 76 -3.63 -2.35 -4.11
CA PRO A 76 -3.15 -3.38 -5.04
C PRO A 76 -1.84 -3.03 -5.77
N MET A 77 -1.11 -2.01 -5.32
CA MET A 77 0.19 -1.65 -5.84
C MET A 77 1.18 -2.77 -5.49
N ARG A 78 1.26 -3.77 -6.37
CA ARG A 78 2.36 -4.72 -6.44
C ARG A 78 3.63 -3.87 -6.53
N ILE A 79 4.54 -4.08 -5.58
CA ILE A 79 5.90 -3.51 -5.62
C ILE A 79 6.42 -3.71 -7.04
N LEU A 80 6.59 -2.61 -7.78
CA LEU A 80 7.25 -2.65 -9.08
C LEU A 80 8.72 -2.95 -8.80
N ILE A 81 9.06 -4.23 -8.81
CA ILE A 81 10.45 -4.69 -8.81
C ILE A 81 11.07 -4.11 -10.08
N PRO A 82 12.12 -3.26 -9.99
CA PRO A 82 12.83 -2.78 -11.16
C PRO A 82 13.23 -3.99 -12.01
N GLN A 83 12.72 -4.05 -13.23
CA GLN A 83 13.18 -5.04 -14.19
C GLN A 83 14.57 -4.59 -14.60
N ASP A 84 15.60 -5.23 -14.04
CA ASP A 84 16.96 -5.05 -14.53
C ASP A 84 16.98 -5.61 -15.95
N HIS A 85 16.92 -4.74 -16.95
CA HIS A 85 17.11 -5.10 -18.35
C HIS A 85 18.60 -5.41 -18.58
N GLY A 86 19.04 -6.53 -18.00
CA GLY A 86 20.26 -7.21 -18.43
C GLY A 86 20.19 -7.50 -19.93
N PRO A 87 21.33 -7.68 -20.62
CA PRO A 87 21.36 -7.83 -22.06
C PRO A 87 20.42 -8.97 -22.49
N GLU A 88 19.48 -8.62 -23.35
CA GLU A 88 18.36 -9.41 -23.86
C GLU A 88 18.84 -10.75 -24.45
N VAL A 89 18.95 -11.78 -23.61
CA VAL A 89 19.04 -13.16 -24.07
C VAL A 89 17.61 -13.63 -24.28
N ARG A 90 17.18 -13.65 -25.55
CA ARG A 90 15.95 -14.32 -25.99
C ARG A 90 15.98 -15.79 -25.56
N GLY A 91 15.37 -16.10 -24.42
CA GLY A 91 14.94 -17.43 -24.02
C GLY A 91 13.43 -17.48 -24.10
N SER A 92 12.89 -18.27 -25.02
CA SER A 92 11.46 -18.57 -25.11
C SER A 92 11.09 -19.50 -23.97
N ASP A 93 10.25 -19.05 -23.04
CA ASP A 93 9.45 -19.95 -22.20
C ASP A 93 8.05 -19.37 -22.14
N ASP A 94 7.26 -19.83 -23.10
CA ASP A 94 5.81 -19.75 -23.17
C ASP A 94 5.27 -20.72 -22.10
N GLU A 95 5.14 -20.23 -20.86
CA GLU A 95 4.41 -20.98 -19.83
C GLU A 95 2.91 -20.82 -20.10
N SER A 96 2.40 -21.85 -20.76
CA SER A 96 1.07 -22.08 -21.30
C SER A 96 -0.09 -21.65 -20.40
N GLU A 97 -1.02 -20.90 -21.00
CA GLU A 97 -2.38 -20.60 -20.49
C GLU A 97 -3.18 -21.87 -20.13
N GLU A 98 -2.74 -23.06 -20.56
CA GLU A 98 -3.39 -24.36 -20.31
C GLU A 98 -3.34 -24.83 -18.84
N GLU A 99 -2.40 -24.35 -18.01
CA GLU A 99 -2.36 -24.71 -16.57
C GLU A 99 -3.31 -23.89 -15.70
N GLU A 100 -3.74 -22.70 -16.15
CA GLU A 100 -4.75 -21.91 -15.45
C GLU A 100 -6.16 -22.45 -15.68
N GLU A 101 -6.49 -22.84 -16.93
CA GLU A 101 -7.79 -23.45 -17.25
C GLU A 101 -8.01 -24.77 -16.49
N ARG A 102 -6.99 -25.61 -16.33
CA ARG A 102 -7.12 -26.88 -15.57
C ARG A 102 -7.44 -26.66 -14.10
N ARG A 103 -6.85 -25.65 -13.46
CA ARG A 103 -7.15 -25.32 -12.06
C ARG A 103 -8.56 -24.77 -11.87
N LEU A 104 -9.09 -24.03 -12.84
CA LEU A 104 -10.46 -23.51 -12.79
C LEU A 104 -11.50 -24.65 -12.89
N THR A 105 -11.27 -25.62 -13.78
CA THR A 105 -12.18 -26.77 -13.92
C THR A 105 -12.23 -27.68 -12.69
N GLU A 106 -11.11 -27.85 -11.99
CA GLU A 106 -11.06 -28.68 -10.77
C GLU A 106 -11.86 -28.05 -9.61
N VAL A 107 -11.84 -26.72 -9.50
CA VAL A 107 -12.60 -25.99 -8.47
C VAL A 107 -14.11 -26.02 -8.75
N GLU A 108 -14.54 -25.92 -10.01
CA GLU A 108 -15.96 -26.03 -10.36
C GLU A 108 -16.52 -27.43 -10.09
N GLU A 109 -15.78 -28.49 -10.39
CA GLU A 109 -16.23 -29.86 -10.08
C GLU A 109 -16.34 -30.15 -8.58
N GLU A 110 -15.46 -29.61 -7.73
CA GLU A 110 -15.58 -29.78 -6.27
C GLU A 110 -16.83 -29.08 -5.71
N LEU A 111 -17.12 -27.86 -6.16
CA LEU A 111 -18.32 -27.11 -5.73
C LEU A 111 -19.62 -27.80 -6.13
N GLU A 112 -19.67 -28.43 -7.31
CA GLU A 112 -20.84 -29.20 -7.72
C GLU A 112 -21.05 -30.45 -6.84
N ARG A 113 -19.97 -31.16 -6.47
CA ARG A 113 -20.06 -32.34 -5.58
C ARG A 113 -20.50 -31.99 -4.17
N GLU A 114 -20.11 -30.83 -3.63
CA GLU A 114 -20.56 -30.38 -2.31
C GLU A 114 -22.05 -29.97 -2.31
N SER A 115 -22.55 -29.39 -3.40
CA SER A 115 -23.96 -28.95 -3.50
C SER A 115 -24.98 -30.10 -3.54
N VAL A 116 -24.55 -31.30 -3.94
CA VAL A 116 -25.41 -32.50 -4.02
C VAL A 116 -25.54 -33.19 -2.65
N GLY A 117 -24.58 -32.99 -1.73
CA GLY A 117 -24.58 -33.61 -0.41
C GLY A 117 -25.54 -33.01 0.61
N GLU A 118 -26.11 -31.83 0.35
CA GLU A 118 -26.91 -31.09 1.35
C GLU A 118 -28.44 -31.24 1.19
N LYS A 119 -28.92 -32.17 0.34
CA LYS A 119 -30.36 -32.40 0.13
C LYS A 119 -30.92 -33.70 0.74
N GLU A 120 -30.12 -34.45 1.47
CA GLU A 120 -30.57 -35.67 2.18
C GLU A 120 -30.49 -35.49 3.70
N ASN A 121 -31.16 -34.46 4.25
CA ASN A 121 -31.49 -34.37 5.68
C ASN A 121 -32.64 -33.38 5.93
N LEU A 122 -33.81 -33.66 5.35
CA LEU A 122 -35.09 -33.16 5.85
C LEU A 122 -36.19 -34.23 5.75
#